data_AF-A0A9E1UC24-F1
#
_entry.id   AF-A0A9E1UC24-F1
#
_cell.length_a   1.000
_cell.length_b   1.000
_cell.length_c   1.000
_cell.angle_alpha   90.00
_cell.angle_beta   90.00
_cell.angle_gamma   90.00
#
_symmetry.space_group_name_H-M   'P 1'
#
loop_
_entity.id
_entity.type
_entity.pdbx_description
1 polymer ?
#
loop_
_entity_poly.entity_id
_entity_poly.type
_entity_poly.pdbx_seq_one_letter_code
_entity_poly.pdbx_strand_id
1 'polypeptide(L)'
;MTVGSSNPLSFGYTDILPPVRSDTLPENTRYKDDGCEAAASCLDCPLALCKYDDPGWLQRESRRTRDDEIFRLREEHVSVAKISERFGISTRTVHRIVQRGGAAPVPATQEDDGPIISLSELTERSLFRERTPFPKLLVGSSRRFRVN
;
A
#
# COMPACT_ATOMS: atom_id res chain seq x y z
N MET A 1 13.29 47.55 46.58
CA MET A 1 12.85 46.22 47.03
C MET A 1 12.61 45.38 45.79
N THR A 2 13.36 44.29 45.66
CA THR A 2 13.32 43.30 44.58
C THR A 2 12.15 42.34 44.78
N VAL A 3 11.35 42.16 43.74
CA VAL A 3 10.76 40.88 43.28
C VAL A 3 10.56 41.06 41.77
N GLY A 4 11.08 40.24 40.86
CA GLY A 4 11.47 38.84 40.96
C GLY A 4 10.41 37.99 40.26
N SER A 5 10.65 37.71 38.97
CA SER A 5 10.18 36.59 38.14
C SER A 5 8.79 35.98 38.35
N SER A 6 8.02 35.93 37.26
CA SER A 6 7.63 34.64 36.68
C SER A 6 7.20 34.83 35.23
N ASN A 7 8.03 34.29 34.34
CA ASN A 7 7.79 34.15 32.91
C ASN A 7 6.85 32.95 32.70
N PRO A 8 5.60 33.12 32.22
CA PRO A 8 4.80 32.00 31.80
C PRO A 8 5.23 31.64 30.37
N LEU A 9 6.21 30.74 30.28
CA LEU A 9 6.41 29.80 29.19
C LEU A 9 6.16 30.37 27.79
N SER A 10 7.12 31.18 27.32
CA SER A 10 7.33 31.37 25.89
C SER A 10 7.76 30.03 25.30
N PHE A 11 6.78 29.22 24.88
CA PHE A 11 7.02 28.14 23.93
C PHE A 11 7.42 28.79 22.61
N GLY A 12 8.72 28.99 22.46
CA GLY A 12 9.32 29.42 21.20
C GLY A 12 9.13 28.33 20.15
N TYR A 13 8.00 28.37 19.45
CA TYR A 13 7.83 27.75 18.15
C TYR A 13 7.47 28.86 17.17
N THR A 14 8.41 29.76 16.91
CA THR A 14 8.36 30.63 15.74
C THR A 14 8.91 29.86 14.55
N ASP A 15 8.22 28.78 14.19
CA ASP A 15 8.31 28.23 12.84
C ASP A 15 7.12 28.81 12.08
N ILE A 16 7.18 30.13 11.85
CA ILE A 16 6.20 30.82 11.01
C ILE A 16 6.53 30.38 9.59
N LEU A 17 5.91 29.29 9.16
CA LEU A 17 6.01 28.83 7.79
C LEU A 17 5.64 30.01 6.86
N PRO A 18 6.43 30.25 5.79
CA PRO A 18 6.13 31.33 4.87
C PRO A 18 4.72 31.17 4.30
N PRO A 19 3.97 32.26 4.12
CA PRO A 19 2.59 32.19 3.65
C PRO A 19 2.55 31.54 2.27
N VAL A 20 1.89 30.38 2.21
CA VAL A 20 1.62 29.66 0.97
C VAL A 20 0.58 30.46 0.17
N ARG A 21 0.75 30.53 -1.15
CA ARG A 21 -0.23 31.22 -2.00
C ARG A 21 -1.57 30.50 -1.89
N SER A 22 -2.64 31.26 -1.71
CA SER A 22 -3.98 30.70 -1.45
C SER A 22 -4.51 29.83 -2.60
N ASP A 23 -4.05 30.05 -3.83
CA ASP A 23 -4.44 29.28 -5.01
C ASP A 23 -3.83 27.87 -5.06
N THR A 24 -2.73 27.63 -4.35
CA THR A 24 -2.10 26.31 -4.25
C THR A 24 -2.66 25.44 -3.14
N LEU A 25 -3.57 25.99 -2.35
CA LEU A 25 -4.20 25.26 -1.26
C LEU A 25 -5.19 24.21 -1.82
N PRO A 26 -5.24 22.99 -1.25
CA PRO A 26 -6.17 21.95 -1.67
C PRO A 26 -7.63 22.42 -1.69
N GLU A 27 -8.06 23.19 -0.69
CA GLU A 27 -9.41 23.74 -0.60
C GLU A 27 -9.78 24.70 -1.76
N ASN A 28 -8.78 25.31 -2.38
CA ASN A 28 -8.95 26.23 -3.52
C ASN A 28 -8.64 25.54 -4.86
N THR A 29 -8.26 24.26 -4.83
CA THR A 29 -8.02 23.44 -6.02
C THR A 29 -9.32 22.78 -6.45
N ARG A 30 -9.73 23.02 -7.71
CA ARG A 30 -10.88 22.31 -8.29
C ARG A 30 -10.47 20.92 -8.74
N TYR A 31 -10.61 19.93 -7.87
CA TYR A 31 -10.48 18.53 -8.24
C TYR A 31 -11.58 18.14 -9.24
N LYS A 32 -11.19 17.62 -10.39
CA LYS A 32 -12.12 17.06 -11.37
C LYS A 32 -12.50 15.65 -10.93
N ASP A 33 -13.80 15.39 -10.91
CA ASP A 33 -14.30 14.05 -10.70
C ASP A 33 -14.54 13.37 -12.05
N ASP A 34 -13.49 12.73 -12.56
CA ASP A 34 -13.57 11.92 -13.78
C ASP A 34 -13.98 10.46 -13.48
N GLY A 35 -14.20 10.13 -12.19
CA GLY A 35 -14.52 8.79 -11.74
C GLY A 35 -13.47 7.74 -12.14
N CYS A 36 -13.91 6.49 -12.21
CA CYS A 36 -13.11 5.37 -12.69
C CYS A 36 -13.97 4.21 -13.21
N GLU A 37 -13.35 3.08 -13.57
CA GLU A 37 -14.05 1.87 -14.06
C GLU A 37 -15.13 1.29 -13.13
N ALA A 38 -15.11 1.64 -11.83
CA ALA A 38 -16.11 1.21 -10.86
C ALA A 38 -17.32 2.15 -10.79
N ALA A 39 -17.14 3.46 -11.03
CA ALA A 39 -18.19 4.47 -10.97
C ALA A 39 -17.79 5.73 -11.75
N ALA A 40 -18.75 6.36 -12.44
CA ALA A 40 -18.50 7.58 -13.22
C ALA A 40 -18.21 8.82 -12.35
N SER A 41 -18.55 8.79 -11.07
CA SER A 41 -18.25 9.83 -10.08
C SER A 41 -17.74 9.18 -8.79
N CYS A 42 -16.72 9.78 -8.18
CA CYS A 42 -16.16 9.35 -6.90
C CYS A 42 -17.16 9.52 -5.74
N LEU A 43 -18.06 10.49 -5.84
CA LEU A 43 -19.05 10.78 -4.79
C LEU A 43 -20.19 9.75 -4.74
N ASP A 44 -20.46 9.07 -5.85
CA ASP A 44 -21.49 8.04 -5.98
C ASP A 44 -20.88 6.63 -6.10
N CYS A 45 -19.62 6.46 -5.67
CA CYS A 45 -18.91 5.19 -5.82
C CYS A 45 -19.45 4.12 -4.85
N PRO A 46 -19.85 2.93 -5.34
CA PRO A 46 -20.38 1.85 -4.49
C PRO A 46 -19.27 1.05 -3.78
N LEU A 47 -18.00 1.33 -4.06
CA LEU A 47 -16.89 0.58 -3.47
C LEU A 47 -16.69 0.97 -2.01
N ALA A 48 -16.44 -0.03 -1.16
CA ALA A 48 -16.08 0.19 0.25
C ALA A 48 -14.68 0.80 0.42
N LEU A 49 -13.77 0.58 -0.54
CA LEU A 49 -12.44 1.19 -0.58
C LEU A 49 -12.13 1.66 -1.99
N CYS A 50 -11.52 2.84 -2.11
CA CYS A 50 -11.11 3.37 -3.40
C CYS A 50 -9.99 2.52 -4.00
N LYS A 51 -10.08 2.23 -5.30
CA LYS A 51 -9.05 1.47 -6.03
C LYS A 51 -7.70 2.19 -6.08
N TYR A 52 -7.68 3.51 -5.91
CA TYR A 52 -6.46 4.31 -5.91
C TYR A 52 -5.79 4.36 -4.53
N ASP A 53 -6.54 4.13 -3.45
CA ASP A 53 -6.01 4.09 -2.09
C ASP A 53 -5.20 2.80 -1.86
N ASP A 54 -5.72 1.66 -2.34
CA ASP A 54 -5.00 0.39 -2.38
C ASP A 54 -5.06 -0.20 -3.80
N PRO A 55 -3.97 -0.08 -4.59
CA PRO A 55 -3.94 -0.50 -5.99
C PRO A 55 -4.09 -2.01 -6.23
N GLY A 56 -4.24 -2.83 -5.18
CA GLY A 56 -4.56 -4.26 -5.30
C GLY A 56 -5.91 -4.66 -4.70
N TRP A 57 -6.59 -3.78 -3.96
CA TRP A 57 -7.77 -4.15 -3.18
C TRP A 57 -8.92 -4.67 -4.04
N LEU A 58 -9.32 -3.89 -5.06
CA LEU A 58 -10.47 -4.24 -5.90
C LEU A 58 -10.28 -5.60 -6.58
N GLN A 59 -9.08 -5.88 -7.06
CA GLN A 59 -8.74 -7.14 -7.70
C GLN A 59 -8.73 -8.31 -6.71
N ARG A 60 -8.24 -8.09 -5.47
CA ARG A 60 -8.28 -9.09 -4.40
C ARG A 60 -9.72 -9.39 -4.00
N GLU A 61 -10.55 -8.37 -3.80
CA GLU A 61 -11.94 -8.51 -3.38
C GLU A 61 -12.79 -9.21 -4.44
N SER A 62 -12.63 -8.84 -5.72
CA SER A 62 -13.27 -9.54 -6.83
C SER A 62 -12.89 -11.03 -6.92
N ARG A 63 -11.62 -11.37 -6.62
CA ARG A 63 -11.18 -12.77 -6.57
C ARG A 63 -11.78 -13.51 -5.39
N ARG A 64 -11.89 -12.87 -4.22
CA ARG A 64 -12.49 -13.47 -3.03
C ARG A 64 -13.96 -13.80 -3.24
N THR A 65 -14.75 -12.79 -3.61
CA THR A 65 -16.18 -12.93 -3.90
C THR A 65 -16.46 -14.04 -4.91
N ARG A 66 -15.65 -14.12 -5.98
CA ARG A 66 -15.75 -15.21 -6.96
C ARG A 66 -15.40 -16.59 -6.36
N ASP A 67 -14.31 -16.68 -5.61
CA ASP A 67 -13.84 -17.94 -5.02
C ASP A 67 -14.83 -18.47 -3.97
N ASP A 68 -15.47 -17.58 -3.21
CA ASP A 68 -16.55 -17.90 -2.26
C ASP A 68 -17.81 -18.39 -2.96
N GLU A 69 -18.22 -17.74 -4.06
CA GLU A 69 -19.35 -18.21 -4.87
C GLU A 69 -19.08 -19.60 -5.48
N ILE A 70 -17.85 -19.83 -5.96
CA ILE A 70 -17.42 -21.15 -6.44
C ILE A 70 -17.51 -22.19 -5.32
N PHE A 71 -17.10 -21.82 -4.11
CA PHE A 71 -17.17 -22.71 -2.96
C PHE A 71 -18.62 -23.06 -2.60
N ARG A 72 -19.51 -22.06 -2.52
CA ARG A 72 -20.95 -22.24 -2.28
C ARG A 72 -21.61 -23.18 -3.31
N LEU A 73 -21.33 -22.99 -4.60
CA LEU A 73 -21.87 -23.86 -5.66
C LEU A 73 -21.39 -25.32 -5.54
N ARG A 74 -20.24 -25.55 -4.89
CA ARG A 74 -19.73 -26.91 -4.64
C ARG A 74 -20.41 -27.54 -3.43
N GLU A 75 -20.77 -26.76 -2.42
CA GLU A 75 -21.64 -27.20 -1.32
C GLU A 75 -23.04 -27.59 -1.84
N GLU A 76 -23.56 -26.86 -2.82
CA GLU A 76 -24.81 -27.19 -3.54
C GLU A 76 -24.68 -28.37 -4.52
N HIS A 77 -23.56 -29.10 -4.51
CA HIS A 77 -23.28 -30.28 -5.34
C HIS A 77 -23.26 -30.04 -6.86
N VAL A 78 -23.05 -28.81 -7.33
CA VAL A 78 -22.86 -28.53 -8.77
C VAL A 78 -21.53 -29.13 -9.26
N SER A 79 -21.52 -29.73 -10.45
CA SER A 79 -20.34 -30.38 -11.01
C SER A 79 -19.19 -29.40 -11.32
N VAL A 80 -17.94 -29.86 -11.20
CA VAL A 80 -16.73 -29.06 -11.45
C VAL A 80 -16.73 -28.52 -12.89
N ALA A 81 -17.15 -29.36 -13.84
CA ALA A 81 -17.20 -28.99 -15.25
C ALA A 81 -18.15 -27.80 -15.49
N LYS A 82 -19.33 -27.83 -14.86
CA LYS A 82 -20.34 -26.76 -15.02
C LYS A 82 -19.90 -25.44 -14.37
N ILE A 83 -19.18 -25.51 -13.26
CA ILE A 83 -18.59 -24.32 -12.61
C ILE A 83 -17.44 -23.76 -13.44
N SER A 84 -16.57 -24.63 -13.95
CA SER A 84 -15.46 -24.26 -14.84
C SER A 84 -15.97 -23.50 -16.08
N GLU A 85 -17.02 -23.99 -16.72
CA GLU A 85 -17.67 -23.36 -17.86
C GLU A 85 -18.31 -22.01 -17.49
N ARG A 86 -19.09 -21.96 -16.40
CA ARG A 86 -19.76 -20.72 -15.95
C ARG A 86 -18.80 -19.57 -15.66
N PHE A 87 -17.66 -19.86 -15.02
CA PHE A 87 -16.69 -18.83 -14.62
C PHE A 87 -15.51 -18.68 -15.61
N GLY A 88 -15.46 -19.47 -16.69
CA GLY A 88 -14.37 -19.41 -17.67
C GLY A 88 -12.99 -19.77 -17.09
N ILE A 89 -12.94 -20.65 -16.08
CA ILE A 89 -11.70 -21.05 -15.40
C ILE A 89 -11.42 -22.53 -15.60
N SER A 90 -10.14 -22.94 -15.48
CA SER A 90 -9.79 -24.36 -15.54
C SER A 90 -10.39 -25.17 -14.39
N THR A 91 -10.68 -26.45 -14.64
CA THR A 91 -11.10 -27.42 -13.61
C THR A 91 -10.11 -27.50 -12.45
N ARG A 92 -8.79 -27.41 -12.74
CA ARG A 92 -7.73 -27.32 -11.73
C ARG A 92 -7.92 -26.15 -10.77
N THR A 93 -8.33 -24.99 -11.29
CA THR A 93 -8.59 -23.80 -10.45
C THR A 93 -9.75 -24.04 -9.50
N VAL A 94 -10.84 -24.65 -9.98
CA VAL A 94 -11.99 -25.01 -9.15
C VAL A 94 -11.58 -25.97 -8.04
N HIS A 95 -10.85 -27.05 -8.37
CA HIS A 95 -10.36 -28.00 -7.37
C HIS A 95 -9.48 -27.33 -6.30
N ARG A 96 -8.60 -26.41 -6.71
CA ARG A 96 -7.73 -25.67 -5.79
C ARG A 96 -8.51 -24.75 -4.85
N ILE A 97 -9.56 -24.08 -5.34
CA ILE A 97 -10.42 -23.21 -4.52
C ILE A 97 -11.18 -24.06 -3.49
N VAL A 98 -11.74 -25.19 -3.92
CA VAL A 98 -12.46 -26.12 -3.03
C VAL A 98 -11.53 -26.68 -1.96
N GLN A 99 -10.32 -27.10 -2.34
CA GLN A 99 -9.34 -27.64 -1.39
C GLN A 99 -8.87 -26.60 -0.37
N ARG A 100 -8.88 -25.32 -0.73
CA ARG A 100 -8.56 -24.20 0.17
C ARG A 100 -9.70 -23.88 1.14
N GLY A 101 -10.94 -24.26 0.84
CA GLY A 101 -12.12 -23.89 1.62
C GLY A 101 -12.72 -22.54 1.23
N GLY A 102 -12.62 -22.13 -0.04
CA GLY A 102 -13.10 -20.83 -0.52
C GLY A 102 -12.01 -19.75 -0.52
N ALA A 103 -12.41 -18.48 -0.48
CA ALA A 103 -11.48 -17.41 -0.19
C ALA A 103 -11.06 -17.55 1.27
N ALA A 104 -9.96 -18.29 1.52
CA ALA A 104 -9.38 -18.35 2.84
C ALA A 104 -9.34 -16.92 3.41
N PRO A 105 -10.00 -16.64 4.55
CA PRO A 105 -9.96 -15.32 5.11
C PRO A 105 -8.49 -15.00 5.29
N VAL A 106 -7.99 -13.95 4.63
CA VAL A 106 -6.76 -13.34 5.13
C VAL A 106 -7.15 -12.97 6.55
N PRO A 107 -6.51 -13.58 7.57
CA PRO A 107 -6.88 -13.28 8.93
C PRO A 107 -6.82 -11.77 9.09
N ALA A 108 -7.95 -11.15 9.47
CA ALA A 108 -8.02 -9.72 9.73
C ALA A 108 -7.11 -9.30 10.90
N THR A 109 -6.48 -10.26 11.57
CA THR A 109 -5.31 -10.04 12.42
C THR A 109 -4.04 -10.07 11.56
N GLN A 110 -3.75 -8.93 10.96
CA GLN A 110 -2.44 -8.30 10.95
C GLN A 110 -2.61 -6.97 10.21
N GLU A 111 -3.15 -5.98 10.93
CA GLU A 111 -2.42 -4.71 10.92
C GLU A 111 -0.95 -5.10 11.11
N ASP A 112 -0.13 -4.66 10.19
CA ASP A 112 1.30 -4.91 10.14
C ASP A 112 1.95 -4.15 11.32
N ASP A 113 1.58 -4.54 12.55
CA ASP A 113 2.38 -4.40 13.76
C ASP A 113 3.55 -5.38 13.63
N GLY A 114 4.32 -5.25 12.54
CA GLY A 114 5.71 -5.62 12.61
C GLY A 114 6.24 -5.04 13.92
N PRO A 115 7.03 -5.79 14.70
CA PRO A 115 7.49 -5.27 15.98
C PRO A 115 8.01 -3.86 15.75
N ILE A 116 7.53 -2.89 16.52
CA ILE A 116 8.11 -1.54 16.51
C ILE A 116 9.52 -1.72 17.06
N ILE A 117 10.44 -2.04 16.17
CA ILE A 117 11.85 -2.23 16.46
C ILE A 117 12.45 -0.82 16.45
N SER A 118 13.11 -0.44 17.52
CA SER A 118 13.86 0.82 17.56
C SER A 118 14.93 0.84 16.46
N LEU A 119 15.26 2.02 15.92
CA LEU A 119 16.37 2.16 14.96
C LEU A 119 17.68 1.55 15.48
N SER A 120 17.90 1.57 16.80
CA SER A 120 19.03 0.90 17.45
C SER A 120 18.96 -0.62 17.31
N GLU A 121 17.79 -1.22 17.54
CA GLU A 121 17.59 -2.68 17.49
C GLU A 121 17.62 -3.24 16.06
N LEU A 122 17.23 -2.45 15.05
CA LEU A 122 17.39 -2.80 13.62
C LEU A 122 18.87 -2.92 13.23
N THR A 123 19.74 -2.13 13.86
CA THR A 123 21.19 -2.15 13.59
C THR A 123 21.83 -3.41 14.17
N GLU A 124 21.31 -3.91 15.29
CA GLU A 124 21.79 -5.11 15.98
C GLU A 124 21.26 -6.40 15.35
N ARG A 125 20.03 -6.39 14.84
CA ARG A 125 19.43 -7.48 14.09
C ARG A 125 19.87 -7.43 12.63
N SER A 126 21.14 -7.76 12.40
CA SER A 126 21.67 -7.97 11.05
C SER A 126 21.00 -9.18 10.37
N LEU A 127 19.77 -8.97 9.85
CA LEU A 127 19.06 -9.93 9.00
C LEU A 127 19.60 -9.92 7.56
N PHE A 128 20.41 -8.91 7.22
CA PHE A 128 21.01 -8.76 5.92
C PHE A 128 22.41 -9.36 5.91
N ARG A 129 22.68 -10.21 4.92
CA ARG A 129 24.03 -10.67 4.61
C ARG A 129 24.95 -9.45 4.47
N GLU A 130 26.11 -9.47 5.14
CA GLU A 130 27.11 -8.41 5.02
C GLU A 130 27.34 -8.07 3.54
N ARG A 131 27.27 -6.78 3.20
CA ARG A 131 27.54 -6.34 1.83
C ARG A 131 28.93 -6.82 1.46
N THR A 132 29.05 -7.55 0.36
CA THR A 132 30.35 -7.81 -0.25
C THR A 132 31.08 -6.47 -0.44
N PRO A 133 32.33 -6.33 0.03
CA PRO A 133 33.07 -5.09 -0.10
C PRO A 133 33.11 -4.64 -1.55
N PHE A 134 33.00 -3.33 -1.78
CA PHE A 134 33.16 -2.80 -3.12
C PHE A 134 34.52 -3.22 -3.68
N PRO A 135 34.58 -3.65 -4.96
CA PRO A 135 35.85 -3.91 -5.60
C PRO A 135 36.69 -2.62 -5.60
N LYS A 136 38.00 -2.76 -5.34
CA LYS A 136 38.91 -1.61 -5.36
C LYS A 136 38.92 -1.03 -6.77
N LEU A 137 38.39 0.19 -6.92
CA LEU A 137 38.54 0.95 -8.14
C LEU A 137 40.02 1.28 -8.30
N LEU A 138 40.66 0.71 -9.31
CA LEU A 138 41.96 1.18 -9.75
C LEU A 138 41.71 2.56 -10.36
N VAL A 139 42.15 3.62 -9.67
CA VAL A 139 42.21 4.97 -10.23
C VAL A 139 43.23 4.95 -11.36
N GLY A 140 42.78 4.56 -12.55
CA GLY A 140 43.53 4.70 -13.79
C GLY A 140 43.69 6.18 -14.09
N SER A 141 44.92 6.57 -14.43
CA SER A 141 45.30 7.96 -14.66
C SER A 141 44.32 8.69 -15.57
N SER A 142 43.90 9.88 -15.12
CA SER A 142 43.03 10.80 -15.83
C SER A 142 43.51 10.99 -17.27
N ARG A 143 42.82 10.36 -18.23
CA ARG A 143 42.97 10.68 -19.65
C ARG A 143 42.30 12.04 -19.83
N ARG A 144 43.13 13.10 -19.92
CA ARG A 144 42.66 14.45 -20.27
C ARG A 144 41.97 14.37 -21.63
N PHE A 145 40.64 14.47 -21.63
CA PHE A 145 39.90 14.73 -22.86
C PHE A 145 40.20 16.15 -23.32
N ARG A 146 40.99 16.28 -24.40
CA ARG A 146 41.10 17.54 -25.14
C ARG A 146 39.83 17.69 -25.98
N VAL A 147 39.08 18.76 -25.74
CA VAL A 147 38.03 19.23 -26.65
C VAL A 147 38.73 20.15 -27.65
N ASN A 148 38.54 19.87 -28.94
CA ASN A 148 39.02 20.70 -30.05
C ASN A 148 38.19 21.99 -30.17
#